data_AF-A0A258AX39-F1
#
_entry.id   AF-A0A258AX39-F1
#
_cell.length_a   1.000
_cell.length_b   1.000
_cell.length_c   1.000
_cell.angle_alpha   90.00
_cell.angle_beta   90.00
_cell.angle_gamma   90.00
#
_symmetry.space_group_name_H-M   'P 1'
#
loop_
_entity.id
_entity.type
_entity.pdbx_description
1 polymer ?
#
loop_
_entity_poly.entity_id
_entity_poly.type
_entity_poly.pdbx_seq_one_letter_code
_entity_poly.pdbx_strand_id
1 'polypeptide(L)'
;MLRSLLPFLSLCTCIASAEVTNIGSRRELFVDKLLIDQMKGATLQLHHPEEAGVAVKFDQPWEGRFSAYITVIHNDEANKFQMYYRGNAGF
;
A
#
# COMPACT_ATOMS: atom_id res chain seq x y z
N MET A 1 59.63 31.41 19.93
CA MET A 1 58.65 30.36 20.27
C MET A 1 57.61 30.32 19.16
N LEU A 2 57.63 29.25 18.36
CA LEU A 2 56.91 29.10 17.10
C LEU A 2 55.52 28.49 17.36
N ARG A 3 54.43 29.24 17.16
CA ARG A 3 53.07 28.72 17.28
C ARG A 3 52.66 28.07 15.97
N SER A 4 52.57 26.75 15.97
CA SER A 4 52.09 25.93 14.87
C SER A 4 50.59 26.19 14.62
N LEU A 5 50.24 26.61 13.40
CA LEU A 5 48.87 26.69 12.91
C LEU A 5 48.53 25.35 12.25
N LEU A 6 47.64 24.56 12.87
CA LEU A 6 47.04 23.39 12.24
C LEU A 6 46.05 23.84 11.15
N PRO A 7 46.14 23.33 9.90
CA PRO A 7 45.15 23.64 8.89
C PRO A 7 43.86 22.86 9.20
N PHE A 8 42.75 23.60 9.25
CA PHE A 8 41.40 23.06 9.38
C PHE A 8 41.06 22.36 8.05
N LEU A 9 41.12 21.03 8.04
CA LEU A 9 40.77 20.22 6.88
C LEU A 9 39.24 20.29 6.70
N SER A 10 38.78 21.23 5.87
CA SER A 10 37.37 21.36 5.52
C SER A 10 36.95 20.14 4.70
N LEU A 11 36.16 19.27 5.33
CA LEU A 11 35.56 18.10 4.69
C LEU A 11 34.51 18.62 3.69
N CYS A 12 34.82 18.60 2.40
CA CYS A 12 33.84 18.89 1.35
C CYS A 12 32.74 17.83 1.36
N THR A 13 31.57 18.19 1.87
CA THR A 13 30.38 17.36 1.75
C THR A 13 29.88 17.42 0.31
N CYS A 14 29.99 16.32 -0.43
CA CYS A 14 29.39 16.19 -1.75
C CYS A 14 27.86 16.11 -1.57
N ILE A 15 27.13 17.13 -2.00
CA ILE A 15 25.67 17.06 -2.09
C ILE A 15 25.34 16.30 -3.38
N ALA A 16 24.94 15.04 -3.28
CA ALA A 16 24.37 14.31 -4.40
C ALA A 16 22.97 14.87 -4.68
N SER A 17 22.79 15.56 -5.80
CA SER A 17 21.46 16.00 -6.26
C SER A 17 20.73 14.79 -6.83
N ALA A 18 19.62 14.39 -6.21
CA ALA A 18 18.72 13.41 -6.81
C ALA A 18 18.02 14.05 -8.02
N GLU A 19 18.21 13.48 -9.21
CA GLU A 19 17.52 13.93 -10.42
C GLU A 19 16.02 13.54 -10.31
N VAL A 20 15.13 14.52 -10.51
CA VAL A 20 13.68 14.27 -10.47
C VAL A 20 13.30 13.36 -11.63
N THR A 21 12.81 12.16 -11.32
CA THR A 21 12.39 11.19 -12.33
C THR A 21 11.05 11.62 -12.94
N ASN A 22 11.02 11.92 -14.26
CA ASN A 22 9.79 12.23 -14.96
C ASN A 22 8.98 10.95 -15.24
N ILE A 23 7.81 10.83 -14.58
CA ILE A 23 6.90 9.69 -14.77
C ILE A 23 5.75 9.97 -15.76
N GLY A 24 5.49 11.24 -16.10
CA GLY A 24 4.35 11.62 -16.93
C GLY A 24 3.03 11.07 -16.41
N SER A 25 2.31 10.32 -17.26
CA SER A 25 1.03 9.67 -16.94
C SER A 25 1.13 8.17 -16.68
N ARG A 26 2.35 7.63 -16.53
CA ARG A 26 2.55 6.20 -16.25
C ARG A 26 2.01 5.85 -14.87
N ARG A 27 1.32 4.72 -14.78
CA ARG A 27 0.95 4.11 -13.49
C ARG A 27 2.11 3.26 -13.02
N GLU A 28 2.61 3.53 -11.82
CA GLU A 28 3.71 2.82 -11.18
C GLU A 28 3.21 2.13 -9.92
N LEU A 29 3.78 0.97 -9.60
CA LEU A 29 3.51 0.29 -8.33
C LEU A 29 4.31 0.97 -7.21
N PHE A 30 3.72 1.13 -6.04
CA PHE A 30 4.39 1.73 -4.88
C PHE A 30 5.10 0.67 -4.04
N VAL A 31 6.14 0.05 -4.62
CA VAL A 31 6.79 -1.16 -4.06
C VAL A 31 8.31 -1.05 -3.90
N ASP A 32 8.91 0.03 -4.38
CA ASP A 32 10.35 0.27 -4.32
C ASP A 32 10.68 1.72 -3.93
N LYS A 33 11.96 2.08 -3.96
CA LYS A 33 12.46 3.40 -3.54
C LYS A 33 12.68 4.38 -4.68
N LEU A 34 12.38 4.00 -5.93
CA LEU A 34 12.71 4.82 -7.11
C LEU A 34 12.03 6.19 -7.05
N LEU A 35 10.79 6.23 -6.59
CA LEU A 35 9.99 7.47 -6.48
C LEU A 35 9.87 7.97 -5.03
N ILE A 36 10.65 7.41 -4.11
CA ILE A 36 10.60 7.76 -2.68
C ILE A 36 11.84 8.59 -2.34
N ASP A 37 11.62 9.87 -2.03
CA ASP A 37 12.68 10.76 -1.54
C ASP A 37 13.09 10.40 -0.10
N GLN A 38 12.11 10.24 0.79
CA GLN A 38 12.39 9.97 2.20
C GLN A 38 11.34 9.07 2.88
N MET A 39 11.80 8.26 3.83
CA MET A 39 10.98 7.49 4.76
C MET A 39 11.38 7.81 6.20
N LYS A 40 10.43 8.25 7.04
CA LYS A 40 10.66 8.51 8.47
C LYS A 40 9.68 7.69 9.29
N GLY A 41 10.19 6.74 10.07
CA GLY A 41 9.35 5.84 10.88
C GLY A 41 8.38 4.99 10.04
N ALA A 42 8.72 4.75 8.77
CA ALA A 42 7.88 4.02 7.81
C ALA A 42 8.70 2.92 7.12
N THR A 43 8.03 1.86 6.67
CA THR A 43 8.62 0.79 5.86
C THR A 43 7.72 0.45 4.68
N LEU A 44 8.30 -0.01 3.59
CA LEU A 44 7.56 -0.65 2.51
C LEU A 44 7.29 -2.10 2.93
N GLN A 45 6.05 -2.54 2.76
CA GLN A 45 5.65 -3.90 3.08
C GLN A 45 4.75 -4.43 1.98
N LEU A 46 5.20 -5.50 1.33
CA LEU A 46 4.33 -6.28 0.46
C LEU A 46 3.46 -7.16 1.36
N HIS A 47 2.14 -6.94 1.28
CA HIS A 47 1.19 -7.81 1.94
C HIS A 47 1.16 -9.15 1.21
N HIS A 48 1.47 -10.21 1.95
CA HIS A 48 1.32 -11.56 1.45
C HIS A 48 -0.12 -11.99 1.75
N PRO A 49 -0.87 -12.51 0.76
CA PRO A 49 -2.17 -13.08 1.04
C PRO A 49 -1.99 -14.25 2.00
N GLU A 50 -2.68 -14.19 3.13
CA GLU A 50 -2.79 -15.32 4.05
C GLU A 50 -4.03 -16.13 3.67
N GLU A 51 -3.87 -17.45 3.62
CA GLU A 51 -5.01 -18.35 3.40
C GLU A 51 -5.89 -18.34 4.66
N ALA A 52 -7.02 -17.65 4.58
CA ALA A 52 -7.97 -17.52 5.67
C ALA A 52 -9.17 -18.47 5.54
N GLY A 53 -9.09 -19.44 4.63
CA GLY A 53 -10.21 -20.32 4.28
C GLY A 53 -11.39 -19.59 3.62
N VAL A 54 -12.54 -20.25 3.59
CA VAL A 54 -13.78 -19.72 3.00
C VAL A 54 -14.43 -18.72 3.96
N ALA A 55 -14.39 -17.43 3.62
CA ALA A 55 -15.00 -16.38 4.44
C ALA A 55 -16.54 -16.40 4.42
N VAL A 56 -17.14 -16.64 3.25
CA VAL A 56 -18.59 -16.72 3.05
C VAL A 56 -18.91 -17.79 2.02
N LYS A 57 -19.92 -18.61 2.31
CA LYS A 57 -20.50 -19.56 1.34
C LYS A 57 -21.76 -18.95 0.75
N PHE A 58 -21.97 -19.20 -0.53
CA PHE A 58 -23.23 -18.90 -1.21
C PHE A 58 -24.09 -20.18 -1.26
N ASP A 59 -24.75 -20.50 -0.13
CA ASP A 59 -25.59 -21.69 0.06
C ASP A 59 -27.09 -21.40 0.24
N GLN A 60 -27.51 -20.15 0.02
CA GLN A 60 -28.88 -19.70 0.17
C GLN A 60 -29.68 -19.84 -1.13
N PRO A 61 -31.02 -20.04 -1.03
CA PRO A 61 -31.87 -20.28 -2.21
C PRO A 61 -31.84 -19.17 -3.27
N TRP A 62 -31.49 -17.94 -2.90
CA TRP A 62 -31.48 -16.78 -3.79
C TRP A 62 -30.16 -16.58 -4.55
N GLU A 63 -29.12 -17.36 -4.24
CA GLU A 63 -27.75 -17.12 -4.73
C GLU A 63 -27.46 -17.74 -6.11
N GLY A 64 -28.16 -18.81 -6.46
CA GLY A 64 -27.94 -19.56 -7.71
C GLY A 64 -26.51 -20.11 -7.83
N ARG A 65 -26.09 -20.47 -9.04
CA ARG A 65 -24.76 -21.06 -9.29
C ARG A 65 -23.59 -20.08 -9.07
N PHE A 66 -23.84 -18.78 -9.22
CA PHE A 66 -22.82 -17.73 -9.11
C PHE A 66 -23.40 -16.46 -8.48
N SER A 67 -22.77 -15.99 -7.41
CA SER A 67 -22.99 -14.65 -6.84
C SER A 67 -21.82 -13.71 -7.17
N ALA A 68 -22.09 -12.42 -7.29
CA ALA A 68 -21.09 -11.43 -7.72
C ALA A 68 -21.30 -10.06 -7.04
N TYR A 69 -20.36 -9.13 -7.27
CA TYR A 69 -20.41 -7.74 -6.77
C TYR A 69 -20.50 -7.64 -5.25
N ILE A 70 -19.71 -8.45 -4.55
CA ILE A 70 -19.68 -8.49 -3.09
C ILE A 70 -19.12 -7.17 -2.56
N THR A 71 -19.91 -6.46 -1.77
CA THR A 71 -19.52 -5.25 -1.04
C THR A 71 -19.81 -5.46 0.43
N VAL A 72 -18.79 -5.36 1.29
CA VAL A 72 -18.96 -5.44 2.75
C VAL A 72 -18.81 -4.04 3.32
N ILE A 73 -19.82 -3.59 4.06
CA ILE A 73 -19.89 -2.27 4.67
C ILE A 73 -20.00 -2.43 6.19
N HIS A 74 -19.17 -1.72 6.94
CA HIS A 74 -19.36 -1.59 8.38
C HIS A 74 -20.49 -0.60 8.65
N ASN A 75 -21.56 -1.04 9.31
CA ASN A 75 -22.63 -0.18 9.78
C ASN A 75 -22.41 0.08 11.28
N ASP A 76 -21.88 1.25 11.60
CA ASP A 76 -21.55 1.66 12.96
C ASP A 76 -22.80 1.73 13.86
N GLU A 77 -23.93 2.23 13.36
CA GLU A 77 -25.18 2.37 14.11
C GLU A 77 -25.73 1.03 14.59
N ALA A 78 -25.66 0.02 13.73
CA ALA A 78 -26.11 -1.34 14.03
C ALA A 78 -24.99 -2.22 14.60
N ASN A 79 -23.78 -1.67 14.81
CA ASN A 79 -22.57 -2.37 15.23
C ASN A 79 -22.37 -3.72 14.51
N LYS A 80 -22.49 -3.72 13.18
CA LYS A 80 -22.42 -4.94 12.35
C LYS A 80 -21.83 -4.68 10.98
N PHE A 81 -21.24 -5.71 10.39
CA PHE A 81 -20.89 -5.75 8.97
C PHE A 81 -22.07 -6.23 8.14
N GLN A 82 -22.32 -5.55 7.02
CA GLN A 82 -23.38 -5.86 6.08
C GLN A 82 -22.76 -6.19 4.73
N MET A 83 -23.06 -7.39 4.24
CA MET A 83 -22.60 -7.83 2.93
C MET A 83 -23.73 -7.70 1.92
N TYR A 84 -23.50 -6.92 0.87
CA TYR A 84 -24.38 -6.77 -0.27
C TYR A 84 -23.78 -7.49 -1.46
N TYR A 85 -24.55 -8.34 -2.11
CA TYR A 85 -24.11 -9.13 -3.24
C TYR A 85 -25.29 -9.42 -4.16
N ARG A 86 -24.98 -9.69 -5.43
CA ARG A 86 -25.99 -10.08 -6.42
C ARG A 86 -26.26 -11.58 -6.31
N GLY A 87 -27.48 -11.94 -5.91
CA GLY A 87 -28.01 -13.29 -6.08
C GLY A 87 -28.42 -13.57 -7.53
N ASN A 88 -28.48 -14.84 -7.91
CA ASN A 88 -28.88 -15.27 -9.25
C ASN A 88 -29.91 -16.41 -9.19
N ALA A 89 -31.04 -16.15 -8.54
CA ALA A 89 -32.18 -17.07 -8.50
C ALA A 89 -32.85 -17.17 -9.87
N GLY A 90 -32.40 -18.08 -10.76
CA GLY A 90 -33.10 -18.22 -12.04
C GLY A 90 -32.44 -19.00 -13.17
N PHE A 91 -31.34 -19.73 -12.97
CA PHE A 91 -30.76 -20.60 -14.01
C PHE A 91 -30.23 -21.90 -13.40
#